data_AF-A0A960URD1-F1
#
_entry.id   AF-A0A960URD1-F1
#
_cell.length_a   1.000
_cell.length_b   1.000
_cell.length_c   1.000
_cell.angle_alpha   90.00
_cell.angle_beta   90.00
_cell.angle_gamma   90.00
#
_symmetry.space_group_name_H-M   'P 1'
#
loop_
_entity.id
_entity.type
_entity.pdbx_description
1 polymer ?
#
loop_
_entity_poly.entity_id
_entity_poly.type
_entity_poly.pdbx_seq_one_letter_code
_entity_poly.pdbx_strand_id
1 'polypeptide(L)'
;GWKDESFKQILFRFSGSCVMGFQHADGSILLNPPADFRPAANDKAIILAEDDSTIEYLSSPAEIPDPGTLPNFDMHLDQESYLIMGWNRKGVTILREYADYIPSGSIMTVATHNVAEHHDEIRQTIAELQSKYPQLNVEWKETDWTDPASMAALGPERYQNVILLATDGTNPESIDAASIAGLLQVRHHLKAVEQKQGHPPSTRVICEIMDSENIDLVLETGVKDFLISNQFISRILAQVALEPDVQDVYDDLFSPEGSEIYLKPVTAYFEDPLKPHSYAECMAAALNRKEVCLGIRIHRFEGDKERNHGVLLIPQLDEVFEFTGRDRLIVLAEDDG
;
A
#
# COMPACT_ATOMS: atom_id res chain seq x y z
N GLY A 1 17.68 18.98 20.80
CA GLY A 1 18.43 17.86 20.20
C GLY A 1 18.35 16.69 21.16
N TRP A 2 18.20 15.49 20.61
CA TRP A 2 17.94 14.22 21.28
C TRP A 2 19.17 13.60 21.99
N LYS A 3 20.08 14.42 22.52
CA LYS A 3 21.32 13.91 23.13
C LYS A 3 21.00 12.93 24.25
N ASP A 4 21.48 11.70 24.10
CA ASP A 4 21.28 10.59 25.04
C ASP A 4 19.80 10.16 25.23
N GLU A 5 18.96 10.35 24.20
CA GLU A 5 17.62 9.78 24.15
C GLU A 5 17.57 8.54 23.27
N SER A 6 16.72 7.59 23.66
CA SER A 6 16.40 6.43 22.84
C SER A 6 15.32 6.77 21.82
N PHE A 7 15.23 6.01 20.74
CA PHE A 7 14.18 6.16 19.73
C PHE A 7 12.78 6.14 20.36
N LYS A 8 12.55 5.24 21.31
CA LYS A 8 11.32 5.22 22.13
C LYS A 8 11.01 6.56 22.78
N GLN A 9 12.00 7.25 23.35
CA GLN A 9 11.78 8.55 23.98
C GLN A 9 11.56 9.65 22.93
N ILE A 10 12.28 9.58 21.81
CA ILE A 10 12.19 10.54 20.72
C ILE A 10 10.81 10.48 20.06
N LEU A 11 10.25 9.29 19.81
CA LEU A 11 8.91 9.12 19.24
C LEU A 11 7.84 9.91 19.99
N PHE A 12 7.88 9.88 21.34
CA PHE A 12 6.91 10.56 22.19
C PHE A 12 7.26 12.03 22.47
N ARG A 13 8.23 12.61 21.75
CA ARG A 13 8.46 14.06 21.71
C ARG A 13 7.71 14.75 20.57
N PHE A 14 7.01 14.01 19.72
CA PHE A 14 6.27 14.54 18.59
C PHE A 14 4.78 14.23 18.76
N SER A 15 3.94 15.22 18.51
CA SER A 15 2.48 15.09 18.45
C SER A 15 2.01 15.77 17.18
N GLY A 16 1.16 15.12 16.38
CA GLY A 16 0.84 15.64 15.03
C GLY A 16 1.96 15.44 14.01
N SER A 17 3.00 14.68 14.33
CA SER A 17 4.09 14.26 13.44
C SER A 17 4.72 12.98 14.00
N CYS A 18 5.45 12.22 13.17
CA CYS A 18 6.02 10.94 13.59
C CYS A 18 7.45 10.77 13.04
N VAL A 19 8.40 10.42 13.90
CA VAL A 19 9.76 10.05 13.46
C VAL A 19 9.72 8.63 12.94
N MET A 20 10.06 8.44 11.67
CA MET A 20 10.09 7.13 11.02
C MET A 20 11.45 6.44 11.15
N GLY A 21 12.52 7.24 11.31
CA GLY A 21 13.88 6.73 11.31
C GLY A 21 14.93 7.84 11.34
N PHE A 22 16.15 7.49 10.99
CA PHE A 22 17.29 8.40 10.95
C PHE A 22 18.15 8.19 9.71
N GLN A 23 18.69 9.28 9.17
CA GLN A 23 19.78 9.27 8.21
C GLN A 23 21.10 9.51 8.95
N HIS A 24 22.06 8.62 8.75
CA HIS A 24 23.40 8.73 9.29
C HIS A 24 24.26 9.73 8.51
N ALA A 25 25.37 10.17 9.11
CA ALA A 25 26.27 11.12 8.46
C ALA A 25 27.00 10.60 7.21
N ASP A 26 26.99 9.28 6.98
CA ASP A 26 27.49 8.67 5.74
C ASP A 26 26.42 8.57 4.64
N GLY A 27 25.19 9.03 4.92
CA GLY A 27 24.05 8.99 4.01
C GLY A 27 23.16 7.76 4.17
N SER A 28 23.59 6.73 4.91
CA SER A 28 22.76 5.53 5.11
C SER A 28 21.50 5.84 5.92
N ILE A 29 20.40 5.18 5.57
CA ILE A 29 19.10 5.34 6.24
C ILE A 29 18.82 4.13 7.11
N LEU A 30 18.23 4.39 8.27
CA LEU A 30 17.64 3.40 9.15
C LEU A 30 16.19 3.81 9.44
N LEU A 31 15.25 3.21 8.71
CA LEU A 31 13.83 3.26 9.03
C LEU A 31 13.47 2.22 10.10
N ASN A 32 12.40 2.49 10.86
CA ASN A 32 11.91 1.64 11.94
C ASN A 32 13.02 1.16 12.92
N PRO A 33 13.82 2.07 13.51
CA PRO A 33 14.88 1.66 14.40
C PRO A 33 14.34 0.97 15.67
N PRO A 34 15.13 0.07 16.30
CA PRO A 34 14.77 -0.54 17.57
C PRO A 34 14.45 0.50 18.66
N ALA A 35 13.55 0.16 19.59
CA ALA A 35 13.11 1.08 20.64
C ALA A 35 14.25 1.67 21.49
N ASP A 36 15.32 0.91 21.71
CA ASP A 36 16.50 1.28 22.48
C ASP A 36 17.61 1.94 21.64
N PHE A 37 17.43 2.04 20.32
CA PHE A 37 18.36 2.73 19.42
C PHE A 37 18.60 4.17 19.87
N ARG A 38 19.84 4.64 19.76
CA ARG A 38 20.24 5.99 20.18
C ARG A 38 20.92 6.68 19.00
N PRO A 39 20.26 7.67 18.36
CA PRO A 39 20.86 8.38 17.24
C PRO A 39 22.10 9.15 17.67
N ALA A 40 23.08 9.21 16.78
CA ALA A 40 24.26 10.05 16.94
C ALA A 40 23.88 11.54 16.89
N ALA A 41 24.78 12.39 17.37
CA ALA A 41 24.55 13.84 17.42
C ALA A 41 24.43 14.50 16.04
N ASN A 42 24.93 13.84 14.99
CA ASN A 42 24.98 14.27 13.61
C ASN A 42 24.02 13.49 12.70
N ASP A 43 23.28 12.52 13.24
CA ASP A 43 22.19 11.88 12.50
C ASP A 43 21.10 12.94 12.21
N LYS A 44 20.30 12.72 11.18
CA LYS A 44 19.11 13.53 10.89
C LYS A 44 17.87 12.67 11.09
N ALA A 45 16.87 13.19 11.79
CA ALA A 45 15.60 12.47 11.95
C ALA A 45 14.79 12.56 10.64
N ILE A 46 14.23 11.42 10.22
CA ILE A 46 13.28 11.34 9.11
C ILE A 46 11.89 11.41 9.72
N ILE A 47 11.12 12.45 9.39
CA ILE A 47 9.86 12.80 10.05
C ILE A 47 8.73 12.82 9.01
N LEU A 48 7.65 12.10 9.29
CA LEU A 48 6.36 12.29 8.64
C LEU A 48 5.62 13.45 9.30
N ALA A 49 5.34 14.50 8.53
CA ALA A 49 4.62 15.69 8.97
C ALA A 49 3.77 16.27 7.82
N GLU A 50 2.79 17.11 8.14
CA GLU A 50 2.00 17.83 7.13
C GLU A 50 2.87 18.87 6.39
N ASP A 51 3.71 19.58 7.15
CA ASP A 51 4.61 20.63 6.67
C ASP A 51 5.77 20.79 7.67
N ASP A 52 6.93 21.30 7.24
CA ASP A 52 8.10 21.48 8.12
C ASP A 52 7.80 22.46 9.27
N SER A 53 6.91 23.43 9.04
CA SER A 53 6.46 24.38 10.07
C SER A 53 5.52 23.79 11.13
N THR A 54 4.96 22.59 10.88
CA THR A 54 4.06 21.88 11.82
C THR A 54 4.79 20.94 12.77
N ILE A 55 6.09 20.73 12.56
CA ILE A 55 6.90 19.83 13.38
C ILE A 55 7.09 20.43 14.77
N GLU A 56 6.34 19.91 15.75
CA GLU A 56 6.48 20.27 17.16
C GLU A 56 7.38 19.27 17.89
N TYR A 57 8.54 19.76 18.37
CA TYR A 57 9.42 19.01 19.26
C TYR A 57 9.17 19.42 20.71
N LEU A 58 8.47 18.57 21.45
CA LEU A 58 8.13 18.81 22.86
C LEU A 58 9.40 18.95 23.71
N SER A 59 9.37 19.84 24.70
CA SER A 59 10.51 20.12 25.59
C SER A 59 10.92 18.89 26.45
N SER A 60 9.98 18.02 26.76
CA SER A 60 10.16 16.69 27.36
C SER A 60 9.31 15.67 26.60
N PRO A 61 9.68 14.37 26.58
CA PRO A 61 8.80 13.34 26.05
C PRO A 61 7.47 13.34 26.81
N ALA A 62 6.38 13.12 26.10
CA ALA A 62 5.09 12.81 26.69
C ALA A 62 5.19 11.51 27.52
N GLU A 63 4.21 11.30 28.39
CA GLU A 63 4.09 10.02 29.11
C GLU A 63 3.93 8.90 28.10
N ILE A 64 4.77 7.87 28.22
CA ILE A 64 4.73 6.70 27.33
C ILE A 64 3.81 5.68 28.00
N PRO A 65 2.65 5.35 27.40
CA PRO A 65 1.74 4.39 27.98
C PRO A 65 2.40 3.01 28.13
N ASP A 66 1.96 2.25 29.13
CA ASP A 66 2.29 0.83 29.21
C ASP A 66 1.53 0.10 28.11
N PRO A 67 2.20 -0.51 27.12
CA PRO A 67 1.53 -1.22 26.04
C PRO A 67 0.78 -2.48 26.52
N GLY A 68 0.99 -2.89 27.79
CA GLY A 68 0.38 -4.10 28.33
C GLY A 68 0.96 -5.37 27.70
N THR A 69 0.19 -6.46 27.77
CA THR A 69 0.57 -7.73 27.13
C THR A 69 0.11 -7.70 25.67
N LEU A 70 1.03 -7.96 24.75
CA LEU A 70 0.67 -8.08 23.34
C LEU A 70 -0.13 -9.36 23.10
N PRO A 71 -1.24 -9.28 22.35
CA PRO A 71 -1.94 -10.46 21.87
C PRO A 71 -1.01 -11.36 21.06
N ASN A 72 -1.23 -12.67 21.09
CA ASN A 72 -0.59 -13.54 20.09
C ASN A 72 -1.23 -13.24 18.73
N PHE A 73 -0.42 -12.76 17.78
CA PHE A 73 -0.85 -12.41 16.44
C PHE A 73 0.23 -12.87 15.47
N ASP A 74 -0.20 -13.55 14.43
CA ASP A 74 0.62 -14.00 13.32
C ASP A 74 -0.08 -13.52 12.04
N MET A 75 0.66 -12.84 11.18
CA MET A 75 0.11 -12.32 9.93
C MET A 75 0.14 -13.46 8.91
N HIS A 76 -0.97 -14.17 8.78
CA HIS A 76 -1.08 -15.19 7.74
C HIS A 76 -1.42 -14.54 6.40
N LEU A 77 -0.46 -14.57 5.47
CA LEU A 77 -0.71 -14.27 4.07
C LEU A 77 -1.37 -15.47 3.40
N ASP A 78 -2.68 -15.37 3.16
CA ASP A 78 -3.44 -16.38 2.42
C ASP A 78 -3.05 -16.38 0.94
N GLN A 79 -3.31 -17.50 0.25
CA GLN A 79 -3.12 -17.57 -1.21
C GLN A 79 -3.89 -16.46 -1.91
N GLU A 80 -3.20 -15.73 -2.77
CA GLU A 80 -3.76 -14.64 -3.53
C GLU A 80 -4.01 -15.04 -4.99
N SER A 81 -4.89 -14.31 -5.64
CA SER A 81 -5.19 -14.52 -7.06
C SER A 81 -5.30 -13.19 -7.79
N TYR A 82 -4.46 -13.04 -8.81
CA TYR A 82 -4.31 -11.85 -9.60
C TYR A 82 -4.69 -12.11 -11.06
N LEU A 83 -5.54 -11.26 -11.61
CA LEU A 83 -5.76 -11.13 -13.05
C LEU A 83 -5.21 -9.78 -13.50
N ILE A 84 -4.12 -9.79 -14.25
CA ILE A 84 -3.52 -8.60 -14.85
C ILE A 84 -4.02 -8.51 -16.29
N MET A 85 -4.84 -7.51 -16.59
CA MET A 85 -5.39 -7.28 -17.93
C MET A 85 -4.65 -6.15 -18.63
N GLY A 86 -4.17 -6.43 -19.83
CA GLY A 86 -3.30 -5.53 -20.59
C GLY A 86 -1.81 -5.84 -20.39
N TRP A 87 -1.00 -5.22 -21.23
CA TRP A 87 0.47 -5.31 -21.14
C TRP A 87 1.09 -3.98 -21.55
N ASN A 88 2.13 -3.62 -20.82
CA ASN A 88 3.07 -2.54 -21.14
C ASN A 88 4.41 -2.88 -20.47
N ARG A 89 5.43 -2.03 -20.66
CA ARG A 89 6.74 -2.19 -20.02
C ARG A 89 6.73 -2.41 -18.49
N LYS A 90 5.71 -1.90 -17.78
CA LYS A 90 5.57 -2.06 -16.31
C LYS A 90 5.08 -3.45 -15.94
N GLY A 91 4.42 -4.16 -16.86
CA GLY A 91 3.98 -5.55 -16.65
C GLY A 91 5.13 -6.44 -16.19
N VAL A 92 6.30 -6.35 -16.84
CA VAL A 92 7.50 -7.10 -16.45
C VAL A 92 7.92 -6.80 -15.00
N THR A 93 7.98 -5.52 -14.63
CA THR A 93 8.34 -5.09 -13.27
C THR A 93 7.32 -5.60 -12.26
N ILE A 94 6.02 -5.37 -12.51
CA ILE A 94 4.94 -5.81 -11.61
C ILE A 94 5.02 -7.32 -11.37
N LEU A 95 5.16 -8.13 -12.41
CA LEU A 95 5.23 -9.58 -12.25
C LEU A 95 6.45 -10.00 -11.40
N ARG A 96 7.60 -9.33 -11.57
CA ARG A 96 8.83 -9.63 -10.83
C ARG A 96 8.72 -9.23 -9.36
N GLU A 97 8.30 -7.99 -9.09
CA GLU A 97 8.13 -7.49 -7.73
C GLU A 97 7.11 -8.33 -6.96
N TYR A 98 5.94 -8.62 -7.54
CA TYR A 98 4.94 -9.46 -6.85
C TYR A 98 5.42 -10.88 -6.60
N ALA A 99 6.25 -11.45 -7.48
CA ALA A 99 6.73 -12.81 -7.31
C ALA A 99 7.65 -12.99 -6.09
N ASP A 100 8.28 -11.91 -5.60
CA ASP A 100 9.11 -11.95 -4.40
C ASP A 100 8.29 -12.07 -3.10
N TYR A 101 7.05 -11.56 -3.07
CA TYR A 101 6.22 -11.53 -1.84
C TYR A 101 5.05 -12.51 -1.84
N ILE A 102 4.60 -12.96 -3.01
CA ILE A 102 3.30 -13.62 -3.08
C ILE A 102 3.35 -15.02 -2.42
N PRO A 103 2.35 -15.38 -1.59
CA PRO A 103 2.36 -16.66 -0.88
C PRO A 103 2.38 -17.88 -1.81
N SER A 104 2.93 -18.98 -1.33
CA SER A 104 3.01 -20.24 -2.08
C SER A 104 1.63 -20.75 -2.53
N GLY A 105 1.51 -21.09 -3.81
CA GLY A 105 0.26 -21.56 -4.42
C GLY A 105 -0.68 -20.47 -4.89
N SER A 106 -0.28 -19.19 -4.78
CA SER A 106 -0.98 -18.09 -5.40
C SER A 106 -0.97 -18.17 -6.94
N ILE A 107 -1.93 -17.51 -7.57
CA ILE A 107 -2.15 -17.56 -9.02
C ILE A 107 -2.01 -16.15 -9.61
N MET A 108 -1.32 -16.07 -10.75
CA MET A 108 -1.18 -14.84 -11.51
C MET A 108 -1.48 -15.09 -12.98
N THR A 109 -2.57 -14.52 -13.46
CA THR A 109 -3.00 -14.65 -14.86
C THR A 109 -2.79 -13.33 -15.57
N VAL A 110 -1.98 -13.34 -16.62
CA VAL A 110 -1.84 -12.21 -17.54
C VAL A 110 -2.80 -12.41 -18.71
N ALA A 111 -3.74 -11.50 -18.88
CA ALA A 111 -4.64 -11.47 -20.01
C ALA A 111 -4.26 -10.31 -20.93
N THR A 112 -3.97 -10.59 -22.20
CA THR A 112 -3.68 -9.56 -23.19
C THR A 112 -4.64 -9.65 -24.37
N HIS A 113 -4.92 -8.51 -25.02
CA HIS A 113 -5.35 -8.53 -26.41
C HIS A 113 -4.23 -9.12 -27.29
N ASN A 114 -4.45 -9.22 -28.60
CA ASN A 114 -3.37 -9.60 -29.51
C ASN A 114 -2.29 -8.49 -29.53
N VAL A 115 -1.17 -8.78 -28.86
CA VAL A 115 -0.01 -7.88 -28.69
C VAL A 115 1.24 -8.57 -29.23
N ALA A 116 1.21 -8.91 -30.52
CA ALA A 116 2.25 -9.71 -31.17
C ALA A 116 3.69 -9.24 -30.90
N GLU A 117 3.90 -7.93 -30.76
CA GLU A 117 5.21 -7.32 -30.47
C GLU A 117 5.75 -7.63 -29.06
N HIS A 118 4.88 -7.93 -28.10
CA HIS A 118 5.24 -8.27 -26.72
C HIS A 118 5.25 -9.78 -26.44
N HIS A 119 4.88 -10.64 -27.41
CA HIS A 119 4.73 -12.07 -27.18
C HIS A 119 6.01 -12.74 -26.65
N ASP A 120 7.18 -12.38 -27.19
CA ASP A 120 8.44 -12.96 -26.75
C ASP A 120 8.84 -12.46 -25.36
N GLU A 121 8.60 -11.18 -25.05
CA GLU A 121 8.84 -10.58 -23.73
C GLU A 121 7.96 -11.21 -22.64
N ILE A 122 6.66 -11.39 -22.92
CA ILE A 122 5.72 -12.04 -21.99
C ILE A 122 6.15 -13.49 -21.74
N ARG A 123 6.42 -14.27 -22.80
CA ARG A 123 6.85 -15.67 -22.66
C ARG A 123 8.15 -15.79 -21.88
N GLN A 124 9.13 -14.94 -22.18
CA GLN A 124 10.39 -14.93 -21.47
C GLN A 124 10.19 -14.60 -19.99
N THR A 125 9.43 -13.55 -19.69
CA THR A 125 9.17 -13.13 -18.29
C THR A 125 8.48 -14.25 -17.51
N ILE A 126 7.46 -14.90 -18.08
CA ILE A 126 6.75 -16.00 -17.42
C ILE A 126 7.68 -17.21 -17.20
N ALA A 127 8.50 -17.56 -18.20
CA ALA A 127 9.45 -18.67 -18.07
C ALA A 127 10.51 -18.38 -16.99
N GLU A 128 11.00 -17.14 -16.92
CA GLU A 128 11.92 -16.69 -15.86
C GLU A 128 11.28 -16.84 -14.47
N LEU A 129 10.04 -16.38 -14.31
CA LEU A 129 9.32 -16.46 -13.03
C LEU A 129 9.01 -17.90 -12.63
N GLN A 130 8.55 -18.74 -13.55
CA GLN A 130 8.31 -20.16 -13.27
C GLN A 130 9.60 -20.91 -12.90
N SER A 131 10.75 -20.49 -13.44
CA SER A 131 12.05 -21.06 -13.09
C SER A 131 12.55 -20.58 -11.72
N LYS A 132 12.32 -19.31 -11.36
CA LYS A 132 12.80 -18.73 -10.09
C LYS A 132 11.84 -19.05 -8.92
N TYR A 133 10.54 -19.13 -9.18
CA TYR A 133 9.47 -19.36 -8.20
C TYR A 133 8.53 -20.50 -8.65
N PRO A 134 8.95 -21.77 -8.54
CA PRO A 134 8.15 -22.92 -8.99
C PRO A 134 6.82 -23.09 -8.23
N GLN A 135 6.66 -22.43 -7.08
CA GLN A 135 5.44 -22.39 -6.28
C GLN A 135 4.37 -21.41 -6.81
N LEU A 136 4.74 -20.50 -7.72
CA LEU A 136 3.84 -19.51 -8.29
C LEU A 136 3.23 -20.03 -9.59
N ASN A 137 1.91 -20.00 -9.68
CA ASN A 137 1.22 -20.37 -10.92
C ASN A 137 1.01 -19.14 -11.79
N VAL A 138 1.95 -18.88 -12.71
CA VAL A 138 1.83 -17.79 -13.70
C VAL A 138 1.36 -18.34 -15.04
N GLU A 139 0.27 -17.80 -15.57
CA GLU A 139 -0.26 -18.15 -16.90
C GLU A 139 -0.49 -16.90 -17.76
N TRP A 140 -0.42 -17.08 -19.08
CA TRP A 140 -0.78 -16.04 -20.06
C TRP A 140 -1.91 -16.51 -20.96
N LYS A 141 -2.87 -15.62 -21.17
CA LYS A 141 -4.05 -15.81 -22.03
C LYS A 141 -4.18 -14.65 -22.99
N GLU A 142 -4.10 -14.94 -24.29
CA GLU A 142 -4.51 -13.98 -25.32
C GLU A 142 -6.03 -14.06 -25.50
N THR A 143 -6.74 -12.97 -25.23
CA THR A 143 -8.21 -12.92 -25.28
C THR A 143 -8.72 -11.53 -25.60
N ASP A 144 -9.82 -11.45 -26.35
CA ASP A 144 -10.53 -10.20 -26.58
C ASP A 144 -11.65 -10.03 -25.56
N TRP A 145 -11.35 -9.39 -24.42
CA TRP A 145 -12.34 -9.16 -23.38
C TRP A 145 -13.39 -8.09 -23.72
N THR A 146 -13.35 -7.48 -24.91
CA THR A 146 -14.47 -6.65 -25.40
C THR A 146 -15.69 -7.50 -25.79
N ASP A 147 -15.47 -8.78 -26.12
CA ASP A 147 -16.52 -9.77 -26.34
C ASP A 147 -17.05 -10.32 -25.00
N PRO A 148 -18.38 -10.23 -24.73
CA PRO A 148 -18.96 -10.71 -23.48
C PRO A 148 -18.72 -12.20 -23.19
N ALA A 149 -18.65 -13.06 -24.22
CA ALA A 149 -18.41 -14.49 -24.01
C ALA A 149 -16.95 -14.73 -23.56
N SER A 150 -16.01 -14.01 -24.15
CA SER A 150 -14.60 -14.03 -23.79
C SER A 150 -14.36 -13.47 -22.37
N MET A 151 -15.01 -12.35 -22.00
CA MET A 151 -14.99 -11.82 -20.62
C MET A 151 -15.53 -12.85 -19.61
N ALA A 152 -16.64 -13.52 -19.94
CA ALA A 152 -17.21 -14.55 -19.09
C ALA A 152 -16.31 -15.80 -18.97
N ALA A 153 -15.56 -16.13 -20.01
CA ALA A 153 -14.58 -17.21 -20.00
C ALA A 153 -13.33 -16.86 -19.16
N LEU A 154 -12.90 -15.59 -19.23
CA LEU A 154 -11.81 -15.07 -18.41
C LEU A 154 -12.15 -15.11 -16.92
N GLY A 155 -13.41 -14.82 -16.58
CA GLY A 155 -13.98 -14.92 -15.25
C GLY A 155 -13.30 -14.04 -14.19
N PRO A 156 -13.25 -12.69 -14.35
CA PRO A 156 -12.64 -11.79 -13.37
C PRO A 156 -13.15 -11.98 -11.93
N GLU A 157 -14.40 -12.42 -11.73
CA GLU A 157 -15.01 -12.66 -10.42
C GLU A 157 -14.32 -13.77 -9.59
N ARG A 158 -13.46 -14.58 -10.22
CA ARG A 158 -12.73 -15.68 -9.59
C ARG A 158 -11.42 -15.24 -8.97
N TYR A 159 -10.96 -14.03 -9.29
CA TYR A 159 -9.72 -13.46 -8.78
C TYR A 159 -10.05 -12.50 -7.64
N GLN A 160 -9.19 -12.49 -6.63
CA GLN A 160 -9.27 -11.53 -5.53
C GLN A 160 -8.91 -10.13 -6.00
N ASN A 161 -7.94 -10.03 -6.93
CA ASN A 161 -7.42 -8.78 -7.45
C ASN A 161 -7.42 -8.80 -8.99
N VAL A 162 -8.00 -7.77 -9.61
CA VAL A 162 -7.95 -7.51 -11.05
C VAL A 162 -7.20 -6.20 -11.26
N ILE A 163 -6.09 -6.23 -11.99
CA ILE A 163 -5.27 -5.05 -12.28
C ILE A 163 -5.39 -4.75 -13.78
N LEU A 164 -5.88 -3.56 -14.12
CA LEU A 164 -5.97 -3.06 -15.49
C LEU A 164 -4.74 -2.19 -15.76
N LEU A 165 -3.86 -2.66 -16.63
CA LEU A 165 -2.70 -1.91 -17.07
C LEU A 165 -3.07 -1.04 -18.26
N ALA A 166 -2.64 0.22 -18.20
CA ALA A 166 -2.68 1.13 -19.33
C ALA A 166 -1.95 0.53 -20.55
N THR A 167 -2.52 0.68 -21.74
CA THR A 167 -1.84 0.26 -22.99
C THR A 167 -0.63 1.15 -23.26
N ASP A 168 0.42 0.60 -23.88
CA ASP A 168 1.51 1.42 -24.41
C ASP A 168 0.98 2.40 -25.48
N GLY A 169 1.43 3.64 -25.40
CA GLY A 169 1.00 4.70 -26.29
C GLY A 169 1.61 6.05 -25.91
N THR A 170 1.50 7.03 -26.81
CA THR A 170 2.03 8.38 -26.58
C THR A 170 0.95 9.43 -26.31
N ASN A 171 -0.34 9.08 -26.50
CA ASN A 171 -1.45 10.00 -26.28
C ASN A 171 -2.20 9.61 -24.99
N PRO A 172 -2.01 10.34 -23.88
CA PRO A 172 -2.65 10.06 -22.59
C PRO A 172 -4.18 9.93 -22.70
N GLU A 173 -4.85 10.77 -23.48
CA GLU A 173 -6.31 10.72 -23.64
C GLU A 173 -6.78 9.37 -24.20
N SER A 174 -6.07 8.84 -25.20
CA SER A 174 -6.41 7.56 -25.82
C SER A 174 -6.12 6.36 -24.90
N ILE A 175 -5.07 6.47 -24.09
CA ILE A 175 -4.68 5.45 -23.11
C ILE A 175 -5.74 5.38 -22.01
N ASP A 176 -6.12 6.53 -21.45
CA ASP A 176 -7.15 6.60 -20.42
C ASP A 176 -8.51 6.14 -20.93
N ALA A 177 -8.89 6.51 -22.15
CA ALA A 177 -10.13 6.02 -22.76
C ALA A 177 -10.15 4.48 -22.86
N ALA A 178 -9.02 3.85 -23.20
CA ALA A 178 -8.90 2.39 -23.24
C ALA A 178 -8.96 1.77 -21.83
N SER A 179 -8.25 2.34 -20.85
CA SER A 179 -8.27 1.90 -19.45
C SER A 179 -9.68 2.00 -18.85
N ILE A 180 -10.38 3.12 -19.06
CA ILE A 180 -11.76 3.33 -18.60
C ILE A 180 -12.72 2.38 -19.30
N ALA A 181 -12.56 2.15 -20.60
CA ALA A 181 -13.38 1.19 -21.33
C ALA A 181 -13.22 -0.23 -20.78
N GLY A 182 -11.97 -0.68 -20.54
CA GLY A 182 -11.69 -1.97 -19.90
C GLY A 182 -12.30 -2.06 -18.49
N LEU A 183 -12.18 -1.00 -17.71
CA LEU A 183 -12.76 -0.89 -16.38
C LEU A 183 -14.28 -1.03 -16.40
N LEU A 184 -14.96 -0.31 -17.29
CA LEU A 184 -16.41 -0.40 -17.47
C LEU A 184 -16.85 -1.80 -17.89
N GLN A 185 -16.08 -2.50 -18.73
CA GLN A 185 -16.37 -3.87 -19.14
C GLN A 185 -16.27 -4.86 -17.97
N VAL A 186 -15.19 -4.78 -17.19
CA VAL A 186 -15.03 -5.62 -15.98
C VAL A 186 -16.16 -5.33 -14.99
N ARG A 187 -16.48 -4.07 -14.74
CA ARG A 187 -17.55 -3.66 -13.82
C ARG A 187 -18.92 -4.13 -14.28
N HIS A 188 -19.22 -4.01 -15.58
CA HIS A 188 -20.46 -4.51 -16.16
C HIS A 188 -20.60 -6.02 -15.91
N HIS A 189 -19.52 -6.78 -16.14
CA HIS A 189 -19.49 -8.22 -15.88
C HIS A 189 -19.69 -8.55 -14.40
N LEU A 190 -18.94 -7.93 -13.48
CA LEU A 190 -19.08 -8.16 -12.03
C LEU A 190 -20.49 -7.83 -11.52
N LYS A 191 -21.13 -6.79 -12.05
CA LYS A 191 -22.52 -6.45 -11.72
C LYS A 191 -23.51 -7.50 -12.23
N ALA A 192 -23.29 -8.07 -13.41
CA ALA A 192 -24.10 -9.16 -13.93
C ALA A 192 -23.93 -10.45 -13.09
N VAL A 193 -22.73 -10.69 -12.56
CA VAL A 193 -22.46 -11.77 -11.60
C VAL A 193 -23.18 -11.52 -10.28
N GLU A 194 -23.09 -10.30 -9.72
CA GLU A 194 -23.80 -9.90 -8.50
C GLU A 194 -25.31 -10.15 -8.60
N GLN A 195 -25.93 -9.75 -9.72
CA GLN A 195 -27.36 -9.97 -9.95
C GLN A 195 -27.75 -11.46 -9.97
N LYS A 196 -26.85 -12.34 -10.42
CA LYS A 196 -27.07 -13.78 -10.46
C LYS A 196 -26.84 -14.44 -9.09
N GLN A 197 -25.83 -13.98 -8.34
CA GLN A 197 -25.43 -14.57 -7.05
C GLN A 197 -26.20 -13.98 -5.86
N GLY A 198 -26.77 -12.78 -6.01
CA GLY A 198 -27.50 -12.06 -4.95
C GLY A 198 -26.59 -11.27 -3.99
N HIS A 199 -25.28 -11.25 -4.21
CA HIS A 199 -24.31 -10.45 -3.48
C HIS A 199 -23.14 -10.07 -4.40
N PRO A 200 -22.43 -8.95 -4.15
CA PRO A 200 -21.29 -8.55 -4.96
C PRO A 200 -20.13 -9.56 -4.80
N PRO A 201 -19.33 -9.80 -5.86
CA PRO A 201 -18.05 -10.49 -5.74
C PRO A 201 -17.09 -9.73 -4.81
N SER A 202 -16.17 -10.44 -4.15
CA SER A 202 -15.12 -9.84 -3.33
C SER A 202 -13.94 -9.29 -4.13
N THR A 203 -13.99 -9.39 -5.46
CA THR A 203 -12.95 -8.95 -6.39
C THR A 203 -12.70 -7.44 -6.27
N ARG A 204 -11.46 -7.07 -5.98
CA ARG A 204 -10.95 -5.71 -6.08
C ARG A 204 -10.50 -5.43 -7.51
N VAL A 205 -10.85 -4.26 -8.04
CA VAL A 205 -10.45 -3.85 -9.38
C VAL A 205 -9.58 -2.60 -9.24
N ILE A 206 -8.33 -2.71 -9.67
CA ILE A 206 -7.33 -1.65 -9.66
C ILE A 206 -7.12 -1.21 -11.11
N CYS A 207 -7.26 0.08 -11.38
CA CYS A 207 -7.05 0.65 -12.71
C CYS A 207 -6.00 1.74 -12.67
N GLU A 208 -5.07 1.73 -13.62
CA GLU A 208 -4.17 2.86 -13.83
C GLU A 208 -4.81 3.90 -14.77
N ILE A 209 -4.77 5.16 -14.33
CA ILE A 209 -5.16 6.35 -15.10
C ILE A 209 -3.95 7.28 -15.18
N MET A 210 -3.73 7.88 -16.34
CA MET A 210 -2.62 8.81 -16.58
C MET A 210 -3.03 10.26 -16.30
N ASP A 211 -4.26 10.66 -16.61
CA ASP A 211 -4.79 12.01 -16.43
C ASP A 211 -5.76 12.12 -15.24
N SER A 212 -5.55 13.16 -14.45
CA SER A 212 -6.41 13.52 -13.33
C SER A 212 -7.78 14.07 -13.73
N GLU A 213 -7.95 14.57 -14.95
CA GLU A 213 -9.26 15.04 -15.42
C GLU A 213 -10.29 13.89 -15.54
N ASN A 214 -9.82 12.65 -15.64
CA ASN A 214 -10.65 11.46 -15.80
C ASN A 214 -11.07 10.79 -14.47
N ILE A 215 -10.68 11.36 -13.33
CA ILE A 215 -10.95 10.80 -11.99
C ILE A 215 -12.46 10.64 -11.75
N ASP A 216 -13.24 11.68 -12.03
CA ASP A 216 -14.68 11.69 -11.72
C ASP A 216 -15.41 10.58 -12.50
N LEU A 217 -15.02 10.33 -13.75
CA LEU A 217 -15.55 9.23 -14.56
C LEU A 217 -15.27 7.87 -13.94
N VAL A 218 -14.06 7.65 -13.41
CA VAL A 218 -13.69 6.39 -12.75
C VAL A 218 -14.42 6.22 -11.42
N LEU A 219 -14.54 7.28 -10.63
CA LEU A 219 -15.33 7.25 -9.39
C LEU A 219 -16.81 6.91 -9.65
N GLU A 220 -17.41 7.45 -10.72
CA GLU A 220 -18.79 7.14 -11.12
C GLU A 220 -19.00 5.66 -11.49
N THR A 221 -17.95 4.93 -11.90
CA THR A 221 -18.04 3.48 -12.15
C THR A 221 -18.16 2.64 -10.86
N GLY A 222 -18.04 3.28 -9.70
CA GLY A 222 -18.03 2.66 -8.38
C GLY A 222 -16.74 1.89 -8.08
N VAL A 223 -15.65 2.23 -8.80
CA VAL A 223 -14.30 1.74 -8.50
C VAL A 223 -13.72 2.61 -7.41
N LYS A 224 -13.26 1.94 -6.36
CA LYS A 224 -12.66 2.60 -5.20
C LYS A 224 -11.14 2.66 -5.29
N ASP A 225 -10.55 1.69 -5.99
CA ASP A 225 -9.11 1.50 -6.07
C ASP A 225 -8.65 1.85 -7.49
N PHE A 226 -8.16 3.06 -7.71
CA PHE A 226 -7.50 3.45 -8.95
C PHE A 226 -6.25 4.26 -8.63
N LEU A 227 -5.29 4.22 -9.55
CA LEU A 227 -3.99 4.84 -9.38
C LEU A 227 -3.78 5.89 -10.46
N ILE A 228 -3.36 7.09 -10.05
CA ILE A 228 -2.94 8.16 -10.95
C ILE A 228 -1.41 8.25 -10.91
N SER A 229 -0.74 7.44 -11.72
CA SER A 229 0.70 7.21 -11.60
C SER A 229 1.52 8.50 -11.73
N ASN A 230 1.17 9.37 -12.68
CA ASN A 230 1.87 10.63 -12.90
C ASN A 230 1.80 11.62 -11.72
N GLN A 231 0.73 11.58 -10.92
CA GLN A 231 0.63 12.46 -9.75
C GLN A 231 1.60 12.04 -8.65
N PHE A 232 1.74 10.73 -8.41
CA PHE A 232 2.70 10.22 -7.43
C PHE A 232 4.13 10.56 -7.84
N ILE A 233 4.50 10.30 -9.10
CA ILE A 233 5.83 10.63 -9.63
C ILE A 233 6.10 12.13 -9.52
N SER A 234 5.14 12.98 -9.90
CA SER A 234 5.31 14.44 -9.83
C SER A 234 5.49 14.93 -8.39
N ARG A 235 4.78 14.35 -7.42
CA ARG A 235 4.91 14.68 -6.00
C ARG A 235 6.26 14.24 -5.44
N ILE A 236 6.71 13.02 -5.76
CA ILE A 236 8.04 12.52 -5.39
C ILE A 236 9.12 13.45 -5.94
N LEU A 237 9.08 13.76 -7.24
CA LEU A 237 10.05 14.66 -7.88
C LEU A 237 10.04 16.07 -7.27
N ALA A 238 8.86 16.59 -6.91
CA ALA A 238 8.76 17.89 -6.24
C ALA A 238 9.40 17.87 -4.85
N GLN A 239 9.19 16.80 -4.08
CA GLN A 239 9.81 16.64 -2.76
C GLN A 239 11.33 16.48 -2.86
N VAL A 240 11.82 15.63 -3.77
CA VAL A 240 13.27 15.44 -4.02
C VAL A 240 13.92 16.72 -4.55
N ALA A 241 13.20 17.53 -5.32
CA ALA A 241 13.70 18.84 -5.78
C ALA A 241 13.84 19.87 -4.64
N LEU A 242 13.03 19.74 -3.58
CA LEU A 242 13.11 20.60 -2.39
C LEU A 242 14.18 20.12 -1.41
N GLU A 243 14.22 18.81 -1.15
CA GLU A 243 15.18 18.17 -0.26
C GLU A 243 15.72 16.89 -0.92
N PRO A 244 16.91 16.94 -1.54
CA PRO A 244 17.47 15.78 -2.27
C PRO A 244 17.63 14.52 -1.42
N ASP A 245 17.89 14.67 -0.11
CA ASP A 245 18.05 13.56 0.83
C ASP A 245 16.76 12.71 0.98
N VAL A 246 15.59 13.22 0.57
CA VAL A 246 14.32 12.46 0.56
C VAL A 246 14.33 11.34 -0.48
N GLN A 247 15.16 11.42 -1.53
CA GLN A 247 15.30 10.35 -2.52
C GLN A 247 15.70 9.03 -1.86
N ASP A 248 16.67 9.08 -0.95
CA ASP A 248 17.14 7.88 -0.24
C ASP A 248 16.01 7.26 0.61
N VAL A 249 15.11 8.09 1.17
CA VAL A 249 13.94 7.61 1.94
C VAL A 249 12.96 6.86 1.04
N TYR A 250 12.71 7.36 -0.17
CA TYR A 250 11.86 6.69 -1.15
C TYR A 250 12.48 5.40 -1.66
N ASP A 251 13.79 5.40 -1.90
CA ASP A 251 14.51 4.21 -2.35
C ASP A 251 14.47 3.09 -1.28
N ASP A 252 14.54 3.44 0.01
CA ASP A 252 14.36 2.49 1.12
C ASP A 252 12.90 2.01 1.24
N LEU A 253 11.91 2.91 1.20
CA LEU A 253 10.49 2.56 1.29
C LEU A 253 9.96 1.73 0.11
N PHE A 254 10.58 1.82 -1.06
CA PHE A 254 10.23 1.03 -2.25
C PHE A 254 11.15 -0.18 -2.45
N SER A 255 12.13 -0.37 -1.58
CA SER A 255 12.97 -1.55 -1.56
C SER A 255 12.17 -2.76 -1.06
N PRO A 256 12.41 -3.96 -1.62
CA PRO A 256 11.85 -5.19 -1.08
C PRO A 256 12.53 -5.72 0.17
N GLU A 257 13.62 -5.08 0.56
CA GLU A 257 14.32 -5.36 1.81
C GLU A 257 14.09 -4.18 2.77
N GLY A 258 13.81 -4.48 4.04
CA GLY A 258 13.70 -3.46 5.09
C GLY A 258 12.29 -3.33 5.65
N SER A 259 11.90 -2.10 5.97
CA SER A 259 10.59 -1.81 6.57
C SER A 259 9.61 -1.24 5.54
N GLU A 260 8.42 -1.82 5.53
CA GLU A 260 7.32 -1.45 4.63
C GLU A 260 6.11 -0.93 5.42
N ILE A 261 5.16 -0.33 4.70
CA ILE A 261 3.92 0.17 5.28
C ILE A 261 2.86 -0.93 5.26
N TYR A 262 2.47 -1.40 6.44
CA TYR A 262 1.40 -2.39 6.62
C TYR A 262 0.15 -1.79 7.26
N LEU A 263 -1.00 -2.37 6.92
CA LEU A 263 -2.26 -2.14 7.61
C LEU A 263 -2.62 -3.37 8.45
N LYS A 264 -2.25 -3.38 9.72
CA LYS A 264 -2.46 -4.51 10.63
C LYS A 264 -3.68 -4.27 11.54
N PRO A 265 -4.54 -5.28 11.78
CA PRO A 265 -5.77 -5.10 12.54
C PRO A 265 -5.49 -4.68 13.99
N VAL A 266 -6.36 -3.85 14.58
CA VAL A 266 -6.20 -3.41 15.98
C VAL A 266 -6.14 -4.56 16.99
N THR A 267 -6.73 -5.71 16.65
CA THR A 267 -6.66 -6.96 17.42
C THR A 267 -5.24 -7.51 17.56
N ALA A 268 -4.30 -7.09 16.70
CA ALA A 268 -2.90 -7.43 16.84
C ALA A 268 -2.25 -6.69 18.03
N TYR A 269 -2.77 -5.54 18.42
CA TYR A 269 -2.10 -4.64 19.37
C TYR A 269 -2.70 -4.65 20.76
N PHE A 270 -4.00 -4.95 20.88
CA PHE A 270 -4.74 -4.83 22.13
C PHE A 270 -5.51 -6.10 22.47
N GLU A 271 -5.44 -6.57 23.73
CA GLU A 271 -6.27 -7.68 24.23
C GLU A 271 -7.77 -7.33 24.23
N ASP A 272 -8.08 -6.07 24.51
CA ASP A 272 -9.44 -5.53 24.45
C ASP A 272 -9.49 -4.36 23.44
N PRO A 273 -9.56 -4.69 22.13
CA PRO A 273 -9.49 -3.69 21.07
C PRO A 273 -10.73 -2.80 21.00
N LEU A 274 -11.84 -3.16 21.67
CA LEU A 274 -13.09 -2.39 21.62
C LEU A 274 -13.16 -1.29 22.68
N LYS A 275 -12.20 -1.24 23.61
CA LYS A 275 -12.05 -0.09 24.51
C LYS A 275 -11.55 1.13 23.71
N PRO A 276 -11.83 2.35 24.20
CA PRO A 276 -11.18 3.55 23.68
C PRO A 276 -9.67 3.48 23.94
N HIS A 277 -8.87 3.73 22.92
CA HIS A 277 -7.40 3.79 22.99
C HIS A 277 -6.91 5.10 22.41
N SER A 278 -5.97 5.74 23.09
CA SER A 278 -5.26 6.93 22.61
C SER A 278 -4.29 6.59 21.48
N TYR A 279 -3.91 7.58 20.67
CA TYR A 279 -2.86 7.40 19.68
C TYR A 279 -1.51 7.03 20.33
N ALA A 280 -1.21 7.62 21.49
CA ALA A 280 -0.02 7.28 22.28
C ALA A 280 0.00 5.79 22.67
N GLU A 281 -1.14 5.20 23.04
CA GLU A 281 -1.26 3.77 23.32
C GLU A 281 -1.05 2.92 22.06
N CYS A 282 -1.57 3.37 20.91
CA CYS A 282 -1.34 2.73 19.62
C CYS A 282 0.16 2.72 19.23
N MET A 283 0.83 3.87 19.39
CA MET A 283 2.28 4.00 19.17
C MET A 283 3.07 3.09 20.11
N ALA A 284 2.71 3.05 21.40
CA ALA A 284 3.39 2.19 22.38
C ALA A 284 3.21 0.70 22.06
N ALA A 285 2.01 0.29 21.66
CA ALA A 285 1.72 -1.10 21.29
C ALA A 285 2.46 -1.52 20.01
N ALA A 286 2.47 -0.67 18.98
CA ALA A 286 3.25 -0.89 17.75
C ALA A 286 4.75 -0.98 18.04
N LEU A 287 5.29 -0.08 18.86
CA LEU A 287 6.71 -0.11 19.24
C LEU A 287 7.07 -1.39 20.01
N ASN A 288 6.15 -1.92 20.82
CA ASN A 288 6.35 -3.21 21.52
C ASN A 288 6.39 -4.39 20.54
N ARG A 289 5.83 -4.23 19.33
CA ARG A 289 5.97 -5.15 18.20
C ARG A 289 7.17 -4.85 17.30
N LYS A 290 8.00 -3.85 17.64
CA LYS A 290 9.12 -3.34 16.81
C LYS A 290 8.66 -2.68 15.52
N GLU A 291 7.62 -1.88 15.62
CA GLU A 291 7.01 -1.17 14.50
C GLU A 291 6.85 0.32 14.84
N VAL A 292 6.77 1.17 13.83
CA VAL A 292 6.43 2.59 13.99
C VAL A 292 4.98 2.82 13.55
N CYS A 293 4.12 3.23 14.47
CA CYS A 293 2.75 3.62 14.13
C CYS A 293 2.77 4.99 13.42
N LEU A 294 2.35 4.99 12.15
CA LEU A 294 2.22 6.19 11.31
C LEU A 294 0.81 6.76 11.34
N GLY A 295 -0.19 5.95 11.71
CA GLY A 295 -1.58 6.36 11.73
C GLY A 295 -2.56 5.22 11.95
N ILE A 296 -3.82 5.51 11.65
CA ILE A 296 -4.98 4.65 11.91
C ILE A 296 -5.89 4.61 10.68
N ARG A 297 -6.46 3.44 10.43
CA ARG A 297 -7.52 3.22 9.44
C ARG A 297 -8.84 2.87 10.14
N ILE A 298 -9.82 3.76 10.04
CA ILE A 298 -11.19 3.57 10.56
C ILE A 298 -12.12 3.09 9.44
N HIS A 299 -12.43 1.80 9.45
CA HIS A 299 -13.19 1.08 8.41
C HIS A 299 -14.56 1.72 8.15
N ARG A 300 -15.28 2.13 9.20
CA ARG A 300 -16.63 2.73 9.06
C ARG A 300 -16.66 4.00 8.20
N PHE A 301 -15.53 4.66 7.98
CA PHE A 301 -15.41 5.86 7.16
C PHE A 301 -14.88 5.58 5.74
N GLU A 302 -14.76 4.33 5.31
CA GLU A 302 -14.27 3.96 3.96
C GLU A 302 -15.00 4.66 2.80
N GLY A 303 -16.32 4.85 2.91
CA GLY A 303 -17.11 5.54 1.90
C GLY A 303 -17.13 7.07 2.00
N ASP A 304 -16.45 7.65 2.98
CA ASP A 304 -16.52 9.08 3.30
C ASP A 304 -15.26 9.82 2.82
N LYS A 305 -15.35 10.46 1.65
CA LYS A 305 -14.26 11.23 1.04
C LYS A 305 -13.79 12.39 1.93
N GLU A 306 -14.70 13.06 2.64
CA GLU A 306 -14.38 14.19 3.53
C GLU A 306 -13.56 13.75 4.75
N ARG A 307 -13.63 12.46 5.10
CA ARG A 307 -12.81 11.84 6.16
C ARG A 307 -11.59 11.11 5.61
N ASN A 308 -11.14 11.46 4.41
CA ASN A 308 -10.03 10.79 3.71
C ASN A 308 -10.22 9.27 3.66
N HIS A 309 -11.45 8.84 3.37
CA HIS A 309 -11.85 7.43 3.40
C HIS A 309 -11.57 6.72 4.72
N GLY A 310 -11.38 7.44 5.83
CA GLY A 310 -11.03 6.91 7.14
C GLY A 310 -9.56 6.58 7.32
N VAL A 311 -8.65 7.20 6.55
CA VAL A 311 -7.19 7.16 6.77
C VAL A 311 -6.79 8.40 7.56
N LEU A 312 -6.24 8.20 8.75
CA LEU A 312 -5.78 9.25 9.67
C LEU A 312 -4.29 9.03 9.91
N LEU A 313 -3.45 9.85 9.30
CA LEU A 313 -2.00 9.82 9.53
C LEU A 313 -1.63 10.84 10.61
N ILE A 314 -0.57 10.55 11.36
CA ILE A 314 0.01 11.43 12.38
C ILE A 314 -1.02 12.11 13.32
N PRO A 315 -1.98 11.39 13.94
CA PRO A 315 -2.86 11.97 14.96
C PRO A 315 -2.12 12.63 16.13
N GLN A 316 -2.84 13.43 16.92
CA GLN A 316 -2.32 13.92 18.19
C GLN A 316 -2.20 12.79 19.21
N LEU A 317 -1.17 12.83 20.06
CA LEU A 317 -0.89 11.76 21.03
C LEU A 317 -2.08 11.45 21.95
N ASP A 318 -2.83 12.49 22.34
CA ASP A 318 -3.99 12.42 23.23
C ASP A 318 -5.32 12.14 22.52
N GLU A 319 -5.32 12.03 21.19
CA GLU A 319 -6.53 11.70 20.44
C GLU A 319 -6.96 10.26 20.72
N VAL A 320 -8.23 10.07 21.09
CA VAL A 320 -8.79 8.79 21.52
C VAL A 320 -9.70 8.22 20.45
N PHE A 321 -9.49 6.95 20.13
CA PHE A 321 -10.20 6.22 19.09
C PHE A 321 -11.06 5.10 19.68
N GLU A 322 -12.33 5.08 19.26
CA GLU A 322 -13.24 3.96 19.50
C GLU A 322 -13.23 3.03 18.30
N PHE A 323 -12.44 1.96 18.42
CA PHE A 323 -12.26 0.97 17.37
C PHE A 323 -13.40 -0.04 17.26
N THR A 324 -13.45 -0.66 16.09
CA THR A 324 -14.28 -1.79 15.72
C THR A 324 -13.38 -2.92 15.20
N GLY A 325 -13.91 -4.15 15.10
CA GLY A 325 -13.12 -5.31 14.69
C GLY A 325 -12.53 -5.29 13.27
N ARG A 326 -12.76 -4.23 12.48
CA ARG A 326 -12.19 -4.05 11.13
C ARG A 326 -11.21 -2.88 11.03
N ASP A 327 -11.03 -2.12 12.10
CA ASP A 327 -10.10 -1.00 12.13
C ASP A 327 -8.65 -1.52 12.20
N ARG A 328 -7.72 -0.73 11.69
CA ARG A 328 -6.31 -1.14 11.53
C ARG A 328 -5.38 -0.01 11.97
N LEU A 329 -4.20 -0.37 12.48
CA LEU A 329 -3.08 0.57 12.57
C LEU A 329 -2.33 0.57 11.24
N ILE A 330 -1.84 1.75 10.85
CA ILE A 330 -0.94 1.95 9.71
C ILE A 330 0.46 2.01 10.31
N VAL A 331 1.29 1.02 10.04
CA VAL A 331 2.59 0.86 10.68
C VAL A 331 3.69 0.70 9.65
N LEU A 332 4.87 1.21 9.98
CA LEU A 332 6.12 0.85 9.34
C LEU A 332 6.72 -0.33 10.10
N ALA A 333 6.87 -1.47 9.44
CA ALA A 333 7.34 -2.71 10.06
C ALA A 333 8.22 -3.49 9.07
N GLU A 334 9.11 -4.34 9.57
CA GLU A 334 9.72 -5.39 8.74
C GLU A 334 8.68 -6.48 8.44
N ASP A 335 8.93 -7.28 7.40
CA ASP A 335 8.06 -8.39 7.03
C ASP A 335 7.87 -9.37 8.21
N ASP A 336 6.61 -9.65 8.54
CA ASP A 336 6.20 -10.48 9.67
C ASP A 336 6.05 -11.96 9.30
N GLY A 337 6.19 -12.33 8.02
CA GLY A 337 6.25 -13.74 7.58
C GLY A 337 5.58 -14.09 6.26
#